data_AF-B8M6C3-F1
#
_entry.id   AF-B8M6C3-F1
#
_cell.length_a   1.000
_cell.length_b   1.000
_cell.length_c   1.000
_cell.angle_alpha   90.00
_cell.angle_beta   90.00
_cell.angle_gamma   90.00
#
_symmetry.space_group_name_H-M   'P 1'
#
loop_
_entity.id
_entity.type
_entity.pdbx_description
1 polymer ?
#
loop_
_entity_poly.entity_id
_entity_poly.type
_entity_poly.pdbx_seq_one_letter_code
_entity_poly.pdbx_strand_id
1 'polypeptide(L)'
;MTETTNIPQIRFPQHGDRRVWLISSGDSPIGLSVARQVLAHGDCVVSGVVPSNIVRDENRRTYFEDFLAEVERDEDHGWKDRFRTFLLDIRKMGECQAAVAEAVNLFGRLDIVLCCTSQAIVGSVEELSASPRTLSLVRDQFETNYFGPVNIIKAALPQLRSQKGGHFLVLTGITAHLGTPGLGVYCASEWALEGFCDSIAYEVAPFNIKVSILQCSMEICILTNLISSVPPILPAYSASENNAPLFRNILDGLVSRLPQASVASESITSSETPATIAITSPNSNSENAEKLGPFSSLQEVVTMYAPFSAAHLEALTLETVHAITAIGGHENPPSRHIIGQEGVAAVKEKLKTVSEELEDFVQSSYSVNIHESTAEEEFNADIM
;
A
#
# COMPACT_ATOMS: atom_id res chain seq x y z
N MET A 1 19.80 32.54 3.90
CA MET A 1 20.50 31.31 3.49
C MET A 1 19.43 30.26 3.38
N THR A 2 19.08 29.87 2.16
CA THR A 2 18.10 28.82 1.88
C THR A 2 18.64 27.51 2.45
N GLU A 3 17.97 26.98 3.47
CA GLU A 3 18.19 25.60 3.91
C GLU A 3 17.87 24.69 2.74
N THR A 4 18.91 24.23 2.04
CA THR A 4 18.84 23.07 1.18
C THR A 4 18.47 21.90 2.08
N THR A 5 17.19 21.54 2.08
CA THR A 5 16.71 20.24 2.58
C THR A 5 17.61 19.18 1.97
N ASN A 6 18.45 18.57 2.80
CA ASN A 6 19.44 17.57 2.41
C ASN A 6 18.67 16.29 2.07
N ILE A 7 18.16 16.19 0.84
CA ILE A 7 17.46 15.00 0.36
C ILE A 7 18.43 13.83 0.48
N PRO A 8 18.11 12.77 1.25
CA PRO A 8 19.00 11.63 1.40
C PRO A 8 19.32 11.07 0.02
N GLN A 9 20.62 10.98 -0.31
CA GLN A 9 21.04 10.39 -1.57
C GLN A 9 20.52 8.95 -1.64
N ILE A 10 19.78 8.62 -2.68
CA ILE A 10 19.24 7.28 -2.90
C ILE A 10 20.42 6.32 -3.05
N ARG A 11 20.45 5.26 -2.23
CA ARG A 11 21.54 4.28 -2.19
C ARG A 11 21.02 2.91 -2.54
N PHE A 12 21.47 2.41 -3.68
CA PHE A 12 21.33 1.00 -4.02
C PHE A 12 22.50 0.21 -3.42
N PRO A 13 22.25 -1.00 -2.91
CA PRO A 13 23.32 -1.95 -2.60
C PRO A 13 24.14 -2.27 -3.87
N GLN A 14 25.46 -2.23 -3.74
CA GLN A 14 26.36 -2.55 -4.86
C GLN A 14 26.17 -4.01 -5.31
N HIS A 15 26.22 -4.23 -6.62
CA HIS A 15 26.16 -5.56 -7.22
C HIS A 15 26.97 -5.60 -8.51
N GLY A 16 27.42 -6.80 -8.90
CA GLY A 16 28.37 -6.99 -10.01
C GLY A 16 27.72 -7.11 -11.40
N ASP A 17 26.48 -7.60 -11.46
CA ASP A 17 25.71 -7.79 -12.70
C ASP A 17 24.37 -7.07 -12.58
N ARG A 18 23.88 -6.51 -13.70
CA ARG A 18 22.56 -5.86 -13.78
C ARG A 18 21.46 -6.79 -13.27
N ARG A 19 20.60 -6.24 -12.42
CA ARG A 19 19.41 -6.93 -11.91
C ARG A 19 18.20 -6.59 -12.75
N VAL A 20 17.27 -7.53 -12.82
CA VAL A 20 15.99 -7.36 -13.51
C VAL A 20 14.87 -7.24 -12.48
N TRP A 21 14.16 -6.12 -12.52
CA TRP A 21 13.04 -5.82 -11.65
C TRP A 21 11.72 -5.99 -12.41
N LEU A 22 10.77 -6.74 -11.85
CA LEU A 22 9.37 -6.76 -12.27
C LEU A 22 8.55 -5.92 -11.29
N ILE A 23 7.92 -4.85 -11.78
CA ILE A 23 7.08 -3.95 -10.98
C ILE A 23 5.61 -4.19 -11.34
N SER A 24 4.78 -4.54 -10.35
CA SER A 24 3.40 -4.98 -10.59
C SER A 24 2.43 -3.88 -11.05
N SER A 25 2.70 -2.62 -10.66
CA SER A 25 1.93 -1.44 -11.10
C SER A 25 2.87 -0.30 -11.48
N GLY A 26 3.43 -0.45 -12.68
CA GLY A 26 4.30 0.50 -13.36
C GLY A 26 3.66 1.82 -13.79
N ASP A 27 2.34 1.91 -13.68
CA ASP A 27 1.51 3.09 -13.93
C ASP A 27 1.18 3.88 -12.64
N SER A 28 1.56 3.35 -11.47
CA SER A 28 1.38 4.03 -10.19
C SER A 28 2.52 5.04 -9.93
N PRO A 29 2.29 6.08 -9.10
CA PRO A 29 3.36 6.99 -8.67
C PRO A 29 4.57 6.29 -8.06
N ILE A 30 4.35 5.26 -7.23
CA ILE A 30 5.43 4.45 -6.65
C ILE A 30 6.17 3.67 -7.74
N GLY A 31 5.44 2.97 -8.61
CA GLY A 31 6.04 2.16 -9.66
C GLY A 31 6.89 2.97 -10.62
N LEU A 32 6.41 4.13 -11.05
CA LEU A 32 7.14 5.06 -11.90
C LEU A 32 8.39 5.61 -11.22
N SER A 33 8.28 6.07 -9.97
CA SER A 33 9.42 6.60 -9.23
C SER A 33 10.47 5.53 -8.96
N VAL A 34 10.08 4.30 -8.62
CA VAL A 34 11.02 3.17 -8.46
C VAL A 34 11.67 2.83 -9.80
N ALA A 35 10.91 2.72 -10.89
CA ALA A 35 11.45 2.43 -12.22
C ALA A 35 12.53 3.43 -12.63
N ARG A 36 12.27 4.73 -12.43
CA ARG A 36 13.25 5.80 -12.68
C ARG A 36 14.54 5.59 -11.90
N GLN A 37 14.46 5.28 -10.61
CA GLN A 37 15.64 5.06 -9.77
C GLN A 37 16.41 3.80 -10.16
N VAL A 38 15.70 2.71 -10.48
CA VAL A 38 16.31 1.44 -10.92
C VAL A 38 17.04 1.62 -12.25
N LEU A 39 16.45 2.36 -13.20
CA LEU A 39 17.09 2.68 -14.47
C LEU A 39 18.30 3.59 -14.28
N ALA A 40 18.21 4.62 -13.44
CA ALA A 40 19.34 5.49 -13.10
C ALA A 40 20.50 4.72 -12.44
N HIS A 41 20.19 3.68 -11.67
CA HIS A 41 21.21 2.81 -11.05
C HIS A 41 21.97 1.93 -12.06
N GLY A 42 21.38 1.63 -13.22
CA GLY A 42 21.97 0.75 -14.24
C GLY A 42 21.29 -0.60 -14.39
N ASP A 43 20.20 -0.84 -13.66
CA ASP A 43 19.42 -2.09 -13.68
C ASP A 43 18.33 -2.09 -14.76
N CYS A 44 17.69 -3.24 -14.99
CA CYS A 44 16.61 -3.40 -15.96
C CYS A 44 15.24 -3.42 -15.26
N VAL A 45 14.22 -2.89 -15.93
CA VAL A 45 12.86 -2.80 -15.42
C VAL A 45 11.87 -3.35 -16.43
N VAL A 46 11.02 -4.26 -15.94
CA VAL A 46 9.81 -4.75 -16.58
C VAL A 46 8.64 -4.20 -15.78
N SER A 47 7.83 -3.36 -16.42
CA SER A 47 6.77 -2.59 -15.76
C SER A 47 5.41 -3.11 -16.19
N GLY A 48 4.68 -3.72 -15.26
CA GLY A 48 3.29 -4.13 -15.48
C GLY A 48 2.35 -2.93 -15.48
N VAL A 49 1.51 -2.81 -16.49
CA VAL A 49 0.55 -1.70 -16.61
C VAL A 49 -0.85 -2.22 -16.87
N VAL A 50 -1.85 -1.55 -16.31
CA VAL A 50 -3.26 -1.82 -16.55
C VAL A 50 -3.83 -0.66 -17.38
N PRO A 51 -4.11 -0.84 -18.69
CA PRO A 51 -4.55 0.26 -19.56
C PRO A 51 -5.78 1.01 -19.06
N SER A 52 -6.73 0.32 -18.41
CA SER A 52 -7.92 0.95 -17.85
C SER A 52 -7.60 1.92 -16.70
N ASN A 53 -6.50 1.74 -15.97
CA ASN A 53 -6.07 2.66 -14.92
C ASN A 53 -5.54 3.96 -15.52
N ILE A 54 -4.73 3.86 -16.59
CA ILE A 54 -4.16 4.99 -17.34
C ILE A 54 -5.27 5.78 -18.04
N VAL A 55 -6.25 5.11 -18.62
CA VAL A 55 -7.36 5.78 -19.32
C VAL A 55 -8.29 6.50 -18.34
N ARG A 56 -8.45 6.01 -17.11
CA ARG A 56 -9.36 6.56 -16.10
C ARG A 56 -8.97 7.97 -15.63
N ASP A 57 -7.70 8.33 -15.66
CA ASP A 57 -7.20 9.57 -15.04
C ASP A 57 -6.16 10.26 -15.91
N GLU A 58 -6.43 11.52 -16.23
CA GLU A 58 -5.59 12.31 -17.12
C GLU A 58 -4.23 12.61 -16.48
N ASN A 59 -4.18 12.93 -15.19
CA ASN A 59 -2.91 13.22 -14.50
C ASN A 59 -1.98 12.00 -14.50
N ARG A 60 -2.51 10.81 -14.22
CA ARG A 60 -1.75 9.56 -14.31
C ARG A 60 -1.28 9.27 -15.72
N ARG A 61 -2.14 9.50 -16.72
CA ARG A 61 -1.77 9.32 -18.12
C ARG A 61 -0.60 10.23 -18.49
N THR A 62 -0.71 11.52 -18.21
CA THR A 62 0.35 12.49 -18.48
C THR A 62 1.64 12.10 -17.76
N TYR A 63 1.56 11.73 -16.47
CA TYR A 63 2.75 11.35 -15.71
C TYR A 63 3.43 10.08 -16.25
N PHE A 64 2.64 9.12 -16.71
CA PHE A 64 3.15 7.92 -17.36
C PHE A 64 3.78 8.23 -18.74
N GLU A 65 3.12 9.05 -19.56
CA GLU A 65 3.63 9.48 -20.87
C GLU A 65 4.93 10.31 -20.76
N ASP A 66 5.00 11.21 -19.77
CA ASP A 66 6.21 12.00 -19.49
C ASP A 66 7.39 11.10 -19.11
N PHE A 67 7.15 10.05 -18.31
CA PHE A 67 8.17 9.06 -17.98
C PHE A 67 8.60 8.25 -19.20
N LEU A 68 7.69 7.84 -20.08
CA LEU A 68 8.06 7.17 -21.32
C LEU A 68 8.91 8.07 -22.22
N ALA A 69 8.58 9.37 -22.29
CA ALA A 69 9.38 10.35 -23.02
C ALA A 69 10.75 10.61 -22.38
N GLU A 70 10.89 10.45 -21.06
CA GLU A 70 12.17 10.46 -20.35
C GLU A 70 13.03 9.25 -20.76
N VAL A 71 12.44 8.04 -20.75
CA VAL A 71 13.12 6.79 -21.16
C VAL A 71 13.61 6.85 -22.61
N GLU A 72 12.82 7.43 -23.52
CA GLU A 72 13.21 7.56 -24.93
C GLU A 72 14.32 8.60 -25.16
N ARG A 73 14.42 9.63 -24.30
CA ARG A 73 15.44 10.69 -24.43
C ARG A 73 16.79 10.33 -23.79
N ASP A 74 16.81 9.40 -22.85
CA ASP A 74 18.05 8.97 -22.18
C ASP A 74 18.83 7.96 -23.06
N GLU A 75 19.54 8.51 -24.06
CA GLU A 75 20.45 7.74 -24.92
C GLU A 75 21.76 7.41 -24.18
N ASP A 76 22.26 8.34 -23.36
CA ASP A 76 23.56 8.24 -22.69
C ASP A 76 23.66 7.06 -21.71
N HIS A 77 22.58 6.71 -21.02
CA HIS A 77 22.54 5.58 -20.08
C HIS A 77 21.72 4.39 -20.62
N GLY A 78 21.24 4.46 -21.86
CA GLY A 78 20.57 3.36 -22.55
C GLY A 78 19.30 2.88 -21.85
N TRP A 79 18.47 3.79 -21.33
CA TRP A 79 17.23 3.40 -20.62
C TRP A 79 16.27 2.67 -21.53
N LYS A 80 16.21 3.08 -22.81
CA LYS A 80 15.40 2.43 -23.84
C LYS A 80 15.68 0.94 -23.99
N ASP A 81 16.91 0.47 -23.78
CA ASP A 81 17.21 -0.97 -23.89
C ASP A 81 16.94 -1.74 -22.60
N ARG A 82 16.75 -1.02 -21.48
CA ARG A 82 16.61 -1.58 -20.13
C ARG A 82 15.20 -1.48 -19.56
N PHE A 83 14.29 -0.80 -20.25
CA PHE A 83 12.92 -0.59 -19.81
C PHE A 83 11.90 -1.19 -20.78
N ARG A 84 10.93 -1.96 -20.28
CA ARG A 84 9.80 -2.48 -21.07
C ARG A 84 8.51 -2.44 -20.27
N THR A 85 7.40 -2.10 -20.93
CA THR A 85 6.05 -2.15 -20.37
C THR A 85 5.29 -3.36 -20.88
N PHE A 86 4.43 -3.93 -20.04
CA PHE A 86 3.58 -5.08 -20.40
C PHE A 86 2.19 -4.93 -19.79
N LEU A 87 1.19 -5.45 -20.50
CA LEU A 87 -0.15 -5.60 -19.93
C LEU A 87 -0.09 -6.57 -18.74
N LEU A 88 -0.47 -6.10 -17.55
CA LEU A 88 -0.48 -6.92 -16.34
C LEU A 88 -1.62 -6.54 -15.40
N ASP A 89 -2.75 -7.23 -15.51
CA ASP A 89 -3.75 -7.34 -14.43
C ASP A 89 -3.37 -8.52 -13.53
N ILE A 90 -2.78 -8.24 -12.37
CA ILE A 90 -2.29 -9.25 -11.43
C ILE A 90 -3.37 -10.20 -10.91
N ARG A 91 -4.66 -9.85 -11.05
CA ARG A 91 -5.78 -10.74 -10.71
C ARG A 91 -5.87 -11.94 -11.66
N LYS A 92 -5.23 -11.85 -12.83
CA LYS A 92 -5.21 -12.91 -13.84
C LYS A 92 -3.86 -13.61 -13.85
N MET A 93 -3.83 -14.84 -13.36
CA MET A 93 -2.62 -15.67 -13.33
C MET A 93 -1.91 -15.77 -14.68
N GLY A 94 -2.66 -15.86 -15.79
CA GLY A 94 -2.07 -15.95 -17.13
C GLY A 94 -1.26 -14.70 -17.53
N GLU A 95 -1.71 -13.50 -17.13
CA GLU A 95 -0.98 -12.25 -17.38
C GLU A 95 0.27 -12.17 -16.48
N CYS A 96 0.19 -12.62 -15.22
CA CYS A 96 1.37 -12.75 -14.35
C CYS A 96 2.44 -13.68 -14.93
N GLN A 97 2.03 -14.86 -15.43
CA GLN A 97 2.94 -15.82 -16.05
C GLN A 97 3.60 -15.25 -17.32
N ALA A 98 2.82 -14.56 -18.15
CA ALA A 98 3.33 -13.91 -19.35
C ALA A 98 4.37 -12.82 -18.99
N ALA A 99 4.08 -11.96 -18.01
CA ALA A 99 5.01 -10.90 -17.59
C ALA A 99 6.36 -11.46 -17.09
N VAL A 100 6.34 -12.56 -16.32
CA VAL A 100 7.57 -13.25 -15.88
C VAL A 100 8.32 -13.85 -17.07
N ALA A 101 7.63 -14.52 -17.98
CA ALA A 101 8.25 -15.12 -19.16
C ALA A 101 8.90 -14.07 -20.06
N GLU A 102 8.24 -12.92 -20.26
CA GLU A 102 8.78 -11.80 -21.03
C GLU A 102 10.03 -11.19 -20.38
N ALA A 103 10.02 -11.00 -19.05
CA ALA A 103 11.21 -10.53 -18.33
C ALA A 103 12.42 -11.43 -18.57
N VAL A 104 12.21 -12.75 -18.48
CA VAL A 104 13.26 -13.76 -18.72
C VAL A 104 13.67 -13.80 -20.19
N ASN A 105 12.72 -13.67 -21.13
CA ASN A 105 13.02 -13.66 -22.56
C ASN A 105 13.87 -12.45 -22.97
N LEU A 106 13.56 -11.27 -22.45
CA LEU A 106 14.24 -10.02 -22.79
C LEU A 106 15.60 -9.87 -22.11
N PHE A 107 15.69 -10.23 -20.84
CA PHE A 107 16.85 -9.92 -20.00
C PHE A 107 17.57 -11.17 -19.48
N GLY A 108 17.09 -12.37 -19.80
CA GLY A 108 17.69 -13.66 -19.45
C GLY A 108 17.46 -14.10 -17.99
N ARG A 109 16.89 -13.24 -17.15
CA ARG A 109 16.71 -13.48 -15.69
C ARG A 109 15.59 -12.62 -15.12
N LEU A 110 15.20 -12.92 -13.88
CA LEU A 110 14.34 -12.10 -13.04
C LEU A 110 14.89 -12.11 -11.62
N ASP A 111 15.21 -10.95 -11.03
CA ASP A 111 15.87 -10.91 -9.71
C ASP A 111 14.97 -10.40 -8.62
N ILE A 112 14.18 -9.37 -8.90
CA ILE A 112 13.39 -8.66 -7.90
C ILE A 112 11.96 -8.49 -8.43
N VAL A 113 10.98 -8.83 -7.61
CA VAL A 113 9.56 -8.61 -7.90
C VAL A 113 9.00 -7.67 -6.87
N LEU A 114 8.63 -6.46 -7.30
CA LEU A 114 7.97 -5.46 -6.47
C LEU A 114 6.46 -5.56 -6.66
N CYS A 115 5.77 -6.03 -5.61
CA CYS A 115 4.33 -5.99 -5.49
C CYS A 115 3.94 -4.65 -4.86
N CYS A 116 3.49 -3.69 -5.67
CA CYS A 116 3.08 -2.35 -5.24
C CYS A 116 1.67 -1.96 -5.71
N THR A 117 0.90 -2.94 -6.21
CA THR A 117 -0.49 -2.73 -6.61
C THR A 117 -1.41 -2.78 -5.39
N SER A 118 -2.24 -1.77 -5.21
CA SER A 118 -3.27 -1.74 -4.16
C SER A 118 -4.49 -0.95 -4.63
N GLN A 119 -5.64 -1.18 -4.01
CA GLN A 119 -6.84 -0.35 -4.10
C GLN A 119 -7.46 -0.23 -2.71
N ALA A 120 -8.26 0.81 -2.49
CA ALA A 120 -8.93 1.03 -1.21
C ALA A 120 -10.44 1.19 -1.40
N ILE A 121 -11.22 0.35 -0.72
CA ILE A 121 -12.64 0.57 -0.52
C ILE A 121 -12.88 1.24 0.83
N VAL A 122 -13.67 2.32 0.83
CA VAL A 122 -13.99 3.10 2.03
C VAL A 122 -15.48 2.98 2.31
N GLY A 123 -15.82 2.44 3.48
CA GLY A 123 -17.18 2.25 3.95
C GLY A 123 -17.27 1.48 5.26
N SER A 124 -18.35 1.70 6.00
CA SER A 124 -18.69 0.85 7.14
C SER A 124 -19.07 -0.56 6.69
N VAL A 125 -19.07 -1.52 7.61
CA VAL A 125 -19.41 -2.92 7.29
C VAL A 125 -20.85 -3.04 6.78
N GLU A 126 -21.78 -2.28 7.34
CA GLU A 126 -23.18 -2.24 6.87
C GLU A 126 -23.28 -1.60 5.48
N GLU A 127 -22.58 -0.48 5.24
CA GLU A 127 -22.55 0.17 3.93
C GLU A 127 -21.99 -0.78 2.85
N LEU A 128 -20.94 -1.52 3.19
CA LEU A 128 -20.30 -2.48 2.29
C LEU A 128 -21.16 -3.73 2.02
N SER A 129 -22.19 -3.99 2.83
CA SER A 129 -23.11 -5.13 2.67
C SER A 129 -24.49 -4.76 2.11
N ALA A 130 -24.76 -3.48 1.87
CA ALA A 130 -26.10 -3.01 1.57
C ALA A 130 -26.62 -3.26 0.14
N SER A 131 -25.76 -3.58 -0.82
CA SER A 131 -26.19 -3.85 -2.19
C SER A 131 -25.29 -4.88 -2.88
N PRO A 132 -25.77 -5.52 -3.98
CA PRO A 132 -24.92 -6.37 -4.81
C PRO A 132 -23.66 -5.65 -5.32
N ARG A 133 -23.75 -4.34 -5.59
CA ARG A 133 -22.63 -3.52 -6.04
C ARG A 133 -21.56 -3.40 -4.95
N THR A 134 -21.95 -3.06 -3.72
CA THR A 134 -21.01 -2.92 -2.59
C THR A 134 -20.41 -4.26 -2.18
N LEU A 135 -21.19 -5.35 -2.23
CA LEU A 135 -20.67 -6.71 -2.03
C LEU A 135 -19.64 -7.12 -3.10
N SER A 136 -19.78 -6.66 -4.35
CA SER A 136 -18.76 -6.86 -5.38
C SER A 136 -17.46 -6.12 -5.02
N LEU A 137 -17.55 -4.88 -4.56
CA LEU A 137 -16.38 -4.09 -4.14
C LEU A 137 -15.60 -4.77 -3.01
N VAL A 138 -16.29 -5.41 -2.05
CA VAL A 138 -15.66 -6.21 -1.00
C VAL A 138 -14.82 -7.35 -1.57
N ARG A 139 -15.33 -8.04 -2.60
CA ARG A 139 -14.56 -9.10 -3.29
C ARG A 139 -13.39 -8.51 -4.07
N ASP A 140 -13.64 -7.43 -4.82
CA ASP A 140 -12.63 -6.77 -5.65
C ASP A 140 -11.44 -6.26 -4.81
N GLN A 141 -11.68 -5.85 -3.56
CA GLN A 141 -10.64 -5.49 -2.59
C GLN A 141 -9.69 -6.67 -2.32
N PHE A 142 -10.20 -7.88 -2.09
CA PHE A 142 -9.37 -9.08 -1.89
C PHE A 142 -8.75 -9.59 -3.19
N GLU A 143 -9.47 -9.54 -4.30
CA GLU A 143 -8.92 -9.91 -5.61
C GLU A 143 -7.68 -9.07 -5.93
N THR A 144 -7.74 -7.77 -5.66
CA THR A 144 -6.65 -6.85 -5.98
C THR A 144 -5.52 -6.88 -4.95
N ASN A 145 -5.83 -6.74 -3.65
CA ASN A 145 -4.80 -6.56 -2.63
C ASN A 145 -4.24 -7.88 -2.08
N TYR A 146 -4.98 -8.99 -2.17
CA TYR A 146 -4.52 -10.29 -1.69
C TYR A 146 -4.21 -11.26 -2.83
N PHE A 147 -5.22 -11.65 -3.62
CA PHE A 147 -5.03 -12.66 -4.65
C PHE A 147 -4.10 -12.19 -5.77
N GLY A 148 -4.12 -10.91 -6.12
CA GLY A 148 -3.21 -10.30 -7.09
C GLY A 148 -1.73 -10.50 -6.75
N PRO A 149 -1.23 -9.97 -5.61
CA PRO A 149 0.15 -10.20 -5.16
C PRO A 149 0.49 -11.70 -5.01
N VAL A 150 -0.45 -12.51 -4.51
CA VAL A 150 -0.25 -13.96 -4.42
C VAL A 150 -0.05 -14.58 -5.82
N ASN A 151 -0.77 -14.13 -6.85
CA ASN A 151 -0.64 -14.64 -8.21
C ASN A 151 0.72 -14.31 -8.83
N ILE A 152 1.18 -13.06 -8.70
CA ILE A 152 2.49 -12.67 -9.25
C ILE A 152 3.64 -13.37 -8.53
N ILE A 153 3.53 -13.56 -7.21
CA ILE A 153 4.49 -14.36 -6.43
C ILE A 153 4.52 -15.80 -6.93
N LYS A 154 3.35 -16.45 -7.06
CA LYS A 154 3.23 -17.82 -7.61
C LYS A 154 3.81 -17.95 -9.01
N ALA A 155 3.62 -16.95 -9.86
CA ALA A 155 4.13 -16.94 -11.24
C ALA A 155 5.66 -16.82 -11.28
N ALA A 156 6.25 -15.97 -10.43
CA ALA A 156 7.69 -15.72 -10.43
C ALA A 156 8.50 -16.79 -9.67
N LEU A 157 7.92 -17.41 -8.65
CA LEU A 157 8.61 -18.33 -7.75
C LEU A 157 9.33 -19.49 -8.47
N PRO A 158 8.75 -20.17 -9.49
CA PRO A 158 9.47 -21.20 -10.24
C PRO A 158 10.76 -20.68 -10.89
N GLN A 159 10.73 -19.46 -11.46
CA GLN A 159 11.89 -18.82 -12.07
C GLN A 159 12.95 -18.51 -11.02
N LEU A 160 12.59 -17.81 -9.94
CA LEU A 160 13.52 -17.44 -8.87
C LEU A 160 14.15 -18.68 -8.21
N ARG A 161 13.37 -19.75 -8.05
CA ARG A 161 13.85 -21.02 -7.50
C ARG A 161 14.85 -21.69 -8.44
N SER A 162 14.60 -21.68 -9.75
CA SER A 162 15.54 -22.24 -10.73
C SER A 162 16.89 -21.50 -10.73
N GLN A 163 16.84 -20.19 -10.51
CA GLN A 163 18.02 -19.32 -10.37
C GLN A 163 18.71 -19.43 -9.01
N LYS A 164 18.07 -20.08 -8.02
CA LYS A 164 18.54 -20.16 -6.62
C LYS A 164 18.77 -18.77 -6.01
N GLY A 165 17.89 -17.84 -6.33
CA GLY A 165 18.03 -16.46 -5.91
C GLY A 165 16.90 -15.59 -6.43
N GLY A 166 16.49 -14.65 -5.58
CA GLY A 166 15.53 -13.63 -5.93
C GLY A 166 15.01 -12.91 -4.69
N HIS A 167 14.20 -11.87 -4.90
CA HIS A 167 13.63 -11.09 -3.82
C HIS A 167 12.22 -10.63 -4.15
N PHE A 168 11.26 -10.97 -3.30
CA PHE A 168 9.94 -10.37 -3.29
C PHE A 168 9.93 -9.17 -2.35
N LEU A 169 9.68 -7.98 -2.90
CA LEU A 169 9.36 -6.78 -2.14
C LEU A 169 7.85 -6.60 -2.18
N VAL A 170 7.20 -6.64 -1.02
CA VAL A 170 5.74 -6.55 -0.91
C VAL A 170 5.40 -5.28 -0.16
N LEU A 171 4.85 -4.30 -0.86
CA LEU A 171 4.44 -3.03 -0.27
C LEU A 171 3.05 -3.19 0.34
N THR A 172 2.95 -2.98 1.64
CA THR A 172 1.72 -3.00 2.44
C THR A 172 1.64 -1.73 3.29
N GLY A 173 0.57 -1.54 4.06
CA GLY A 173 0.45 -0.42 5.00
C GLY A 173 0.59 -0.80 6.48
N ILE A 174 0.90 0.18 7.33
CA ILE A 174 0.74 0.05 8.81
C ILE A 174 -0.69 -0.30 9.24
N THR A 175 -1.66 -0.18 8.33
CA THR A 175 -3.03 -0.71 8.44
C THR A 175 -3.07 -2.22 8.65
N ALA A 176 -1.98 -2.93 8.36
CA ALA A 176 -1.75 -4.33 8.73
C ALA A 176 -1.52 -4.57 10.23
N HIS A 177 -1.45 -3.50 11.03
CA HIS A 177 -1.43 -3.53 12.49
C HIS A 177 -2.55 -2.68 13.11
N LEU A 178 -3.05 -1.70 12.36
CA LEU A 178 -4.00 -0.70 12.83
C LEU A 178 -5.37 -0.86 12.15
N GLY A 179 -6.35 -1.36 12.91
CA GLY A 179 -7.74 -1.35 12.48
C GLY A 179 -8.27 0.09 12.41
N THR A 180 -8.80 0.48 11.24
CA THR A 180 -9.28 1.85 11.01
C THR A 180 -10.78 1.85 10.66
N PRO A 181 -11.63 2.59 11.40
CA PRO A 181 -13.06 2.68 11.10
C PRO A 181 -13.32 3.11 9.65
N GLY A 182 -14.17 2.37 8.94
CA GLY A 182 -14.46 2.62 7.52
C GLY A 182 -13.45 2.00 6.53
N LEU A 183 -12.40 1.32 7.02
CA LEU A 183 -11.41 0.59 6.20
C LEU A 183 -11.32 -0.90 6.57
N GLY A 184 -12.30 -1.45 7.27
CA GLY A 184 -12.21 -2.81 7.83
C GLY A 184 -11.84 -3.89 6.81
N VAL A 185 -12.45 -3.87 5.62
CA VAL A 185 -12.15 -4.82 4.54
C VAL A 185 -10.76 -4.58 3.94
N TYR A 186 -10.37 -3.32 3.74
CA TYR A 186 -9.03 -2.95 3.27
C TYR A 186 -7.97 -3.46 4.25
N CYS A 187 -8.08 -3.11 5.53
CA CYS A 187 -7.19 -3.60 6.59
C CYS A 187 -7.14 -5.13 6.58
N ALA A 188 -8.28 -5.83 6.54
CA ALA A 188 -8.29 -7.29 6.50
C ALA A 188 -7.52 -7.89 5.32
N SER A 189 -7.60 -7.28 4.13
CA SER A 189 -6.85 -7.73 2.95
C SER A 189 -5.33 -7.56 3.11
N GLU A 190 -4.88 -6.47 3.74
CA GLU A 190 -3.46 -6.22 4.03
C GLU A 190 -2.93 -7.23 5.07
N TRP A 191 -3.69 -7.49 6.15
CA TRP A 191 -3.32 -8.51 7.15
C TRP A 191 -3.21 -9.89 6.51
N ALA A 192 -4.15 -10.25 5.62
CA ALA A 192 -4.13 -11.52 4.91
C ALA A 192 -2.88 -11.66 4.03
N LEU A 193 -2.50 -10.59 3.32
CA LEU A 193 -1.30 -10.59 2.48
C LEU A 193 -0.03 -10.73 3.34
N GLU A 194 0.08 -9.98 4.43
CA GLU A 194 1.25 -10.09 5.30
C GLU A 194 1.38 -11.47 5.95
N GLY A 195 0.27 -12.06 6.41
CA GLY A 195 0.28 -13.43 6.96
C GLY A 195 0.71 -14.48 5.93
N PHE A 196 0.31 -14.28 4.66
CA PHE A 196 0.82 -15.10 3.55
C PHE A 196 2.33 -14.91 3.36
N CYS A 197 2.81 -13.67 3.32
CA CYS A 197 4.23 -13.34 3.15
C CYS A 197 5.11 -13.90 4.28
N ASP A 198 4.67 -13.76 5.53
CA ASP A 198 5.37 -14.31 6.70
C ASP A 198 5.49 -15.84 6.61
N SER A 199 4.43 -16.51 6.13
CA SER A 199 4.43 -17.97 5.94
C SER A 199 5.39 -18.41 4.84
N ILE A 200 5.30 -17.80 3.64
CA ILE A 200 6.11 -18.23 2.50
C ILE A 200 7.59 -17.89 2.66
N ALA A 201 7.95 -16.90 3.48
CA ALA A 201 9.35 -16.53 3.72
C ALA A 201 10.17 -17.74 4.19
N TYR A 202 9.61 -18.58 5.07
CA TYR A 202 10.25 -19.81 5.53
C TYR A 202 10.29 -20.90 4.45
N GLU A 203 9.25 -20.99 3.62
CA GLU A 203 9.17 -21.98 2.54
C GLU A 203 10.24 -21.73 1.45
N VAL A 204 10.52 -20.46 1.15
CA VAL A 204 11.39 -20.09 0.03
C VAL A 204 12.84 -19.80 0.42
N ALA A 205 13.12 -19.62 1.73
CA ALA A 205 14.47 -19.38 2.23
C ALA A 205 15.50 -20.46 1.81
N PRO A 206 15.19 -21.77 1.80
CA PRO A 206 16.10 -22.80 1.30
C PRO A 206 16.52 -22.64 -0.17
N PHE A 207 15.77 -21.87 -0.95
CA PHE A 207 16.08 -21.55 -2.35
C PHE A 207 16.83 -20.22 -2.51
N ASN A 208 17.27 -19.61 -1.40
CA ASN A 208 17.93 -18.31 -1.35
C ASN A 208 17.07 -17.17 -1.94
N ILE A 209 15.74 -17.32 -1.84
CA ILE A 209 14.75 -16.30 -2.18
C ILE A 209 14.39 -15.55 -0.91
N LYS A 210 14.33 -14.23 -1.00
CA LYS A 210 14.00 -13.33 0.11
C LYS A 210 12.57 -12.82 -0.05
N VAL A 211 11.93 -12.52 1.07
CA VAL A 211 10.62 -11.85 1.11
C VAL A 211 10.76 -10.72 2.12
N SER A 212 10.52 -9.49 1.70
CA SER A 212 10.48 -8.30 2.55
C SER A 212 9.13 -7.62 2.45
N ILE A 213 8.46 -7.49 3.59
CA ILE A 213 7.23 -6.72 3.75
C ILE A 213 7.63 -5.28 4.09
N LEU A 214 7.21 -4.33 3.25
CA LEU A 214 7.48 -2.91 3.40
C LEU A 214 6.20 -2.20 3.79
N GLN A 215 6.10 -1.74 5.04
CA GLN A 215 4.89 -1.16 5.60
C GLN A 215 4.94 0.37 5.50
N CYS A 216 4.19 0.91 4.54
CA CYS A 216 4.02 2.34 4.35
C CYS A 216 3.03 2.97 5.33
N SER A 217 3.09 4.30 5.48
CA SER A 217 1.98 5.04 6.06
C SER A 217 0.71 4.84 5.21
N MET A 218 -0.45 5.01 5.82
CA MET A 218 -1.74 4.77 5.17
C MET A 218 -1.93 5.62 3.91
N GLU A 219 -1.43 6.85 3.92
CA GLU A 219 -1.48 7.82 2.82
C GLU A 219 -0.84 7.27 1.55
N ILE A 220 0.32 6.60 1.66
CA ILE A 220 0.99 6.04 0.49
C ILE A 220 0.08 5.03 -0.18
N CYS A 221 -0.32 4.01 0.58
CA CYS A 221 -0.93 2.83 0.01
C CYS A 221 -2.38 3.14 -0.46
N ILE A 222 -3.04 4.16 0.10
CA ILE A 222 -4.39 4.62 -0.31
C ILE A 222 -4.32 5.73 -1.38
N LEU A 223 -3.62 6.84 -1.11
CA LEU A 223 -3.70 8.05 -1.95
C LEU A 223 -2.93 7.93 -3.27
N THR A 224 -1.97 7.01 -3.36
CA THR A 224 -1.27 6.69 -4.61
C THR A 224 -2.00 5.62 -5.43
N ASN A 225 -3.22 5.23 -5.03
CA ASN A 225 -3.99 4.14 -5.63
C ASN A 225 -5.47 4.51 -5.84
N LEU A 226 -6.21 3.61 -6.47
CA LEU A 226 -7.64 3.83 -6.77
C LEU A 226 -8.46 3.69 -5.49
N ILE A 227 -9.30 4.69 -5.22
CA ILE A 227 -10.14 4.73 -4.03
C ILE A 227 -11.60 4.62 -4.47
N SER A 228 -12.35 3.71 -3.87
CA SER A 228 -13.79 3.58 -4.03
C SER A 228 -14.50 3.82 -2.70
N SER A 229 -15.18 4.97 -2.56
CA SER A 229 -15.99 5.29 -1.39
C SER A 229 -17.45 4.94 -1.66
N VAL A 230 -18.05 4.12 -0.80
CA VAL A 230 -19.49 3.79 -0.89
C VAL A 230 -20.33 4.88 -0.23
N PRO A 231 -21.59 5.08 -0.64
CA PRO A 231 -22.44 6.10 -0.02
C PRO A 231 -22.78 5.73 1.43
N PRO A 232 -22.95 6.72 2.33
CA PRO A 232 -23.32 6.47 3.70
C PRO A 232 -24.74 5.93 3.82
N ILE A 233 -24.95 5.02 4.77
CA ILE A 233 -26.30 4.64 5.22
C ILE A 233 -26.64 5.51 6.42
N LEU A 234 -27.44 6.54 6.19
CA LEU A 234 -27.90 7.46 7.24
C LEU A 234 -29.07 6.84 8.02
N PRO A 235 -29.23 7.15 9.33
CA PRO A 235 -28.53 8.16 10.12
C PRO A 235 -27.40 7.64 11.05
N ALA A 236 -27.35 6.33 11.31
CA ALA A 236 -26.47 5.72 12.32
C ALA A 236 -24.95 5.88 12.07
N TYR A 237 -24.56 6.23 10.84
CA TYR A 237 -23.16 6.48 10.44
C TYR A 237 -22.86 7.98 10.22
N SER A 238 -23.79 8.87 10.56
CA SER A 238 -23.58 10.32 10.53
C SER A 238 -22.63 10.77 11.65
N ALA A 239 -21.89 11.85 11.42
CA ALA A 239 -21.01 12.43 12.45
C ALA A 239 -21.77 12.92 13.69
N SER A 240 -23.07 13.20 13.57
CA SER A 240 -23.92 13.61 14.69
C SER A 240 -24.33 12.46 15.61
N GLU A 241 -24.39 11.22 15.10
CA GLU A 241 -24.81 10.04 15.88
C GLU A 241 -23.64 9.11 16.20
N ASN A 242 -22.60 9.11 15.36
CA ASN A 242 -21.46 8.21 15.45
C ASN A 242 -20.16 8.99 15.67
N ASN A 243 -19.59 8.84 16.86
CA ASN A 243 -18.33 9.49 17.25
C ASN A 243 -17.09 8.74 16.74
N ALA A 244 -17.24 7.59 16.07
CA ALA A 244 -16.10 6.88 15.50
C ALA A 244 -15.47 7.74 14.39
N PRO A 245 -14.14 7.85 14.35
CA PRO A 245 -13.44 8.63 13.33
C PRO A 245 -13.43 7.86 12.01
N LEU A 246 -14.56 7.87 11.30
CA LEU A 246 -14.70 7.20 10.01
C LEU A 246 -13.68 7.77 9.01
N PHE A 247 -12.96 6.88 8.35
CA PHE A 247 -11.89 7.25 7.43
C PHE A 247 -12.37 8.14 6.28
N ARG A 248 -13.63 8.01 5.84
CA ARG A 248 -14.23 8.88 4.81
C ARG A 248 -14.08 10.37 5.15
N ASN A 249 -14.35 10.73 6.40
CA ASN A 249 -14.29 12.12 6.87
C ASN A 249 -12.83 12.62 6.93
N ILE A 250 -11.91 11.74 7.34
CA ILE A 250 -10.47 12.02 7.36
C ILE A 250 -9.96 12.23 5.92
N LEU A 251 -10.35 11.35 5.00
CA LEU A 251 -9.97 11.40 3.60
C LEU A 251 -10.43 12.70 2.93
N ASP A 252 -11.69 13.11 3.13
CA ASP A 252 -12.21 14.37 2.61
C ASP A 252 -11.49 15.58 3.25
N GLY A 253 -11.21 15.52 4.55
CA GLY A 253 -10.42 16.53 5.26
C GLY A 253 -8.97 16.63 4.74
N LEU A 254 -8.35 15.52 4.36
CA LEU A 254 -7.03 15.52 3.72
C LEU A 254 -7.10 16.14 2.33
N VAL A 255 -8.03 15.67 1.49
CA VAL A 255 -8.11 16.10 0.08
C VAL A 255 -8.53 17.56 -0.07
N SER A 256 -9.41 18.06 0.81
CA SER A 256 -9.79 19.47 0.84
C SER A 256 -8.65 20.43 1.20
N ARG A 257 -7.62 19.95 1.92
CA ARG A 257 -6.43 20.74 2.28
C ARG A 257 -5.34 20.70 1.22
N LEU A 258 -5.49 19.88 0.18
CA LEU A 258 -4.53 19.81 -0.91
C LEU A 258 -4.72 20.98 -1.87
N PRO A 259 -3.64 21.56 -2.41
CA PRO A 259 -3.74 22.44 -3.56
C PRO A 259 -4.34 21.64 -4.71
N GLN A 260 -5.60 21.89 -5.03
CA GLN A 260 -6.25 21.22 -6.15
C GLN A 260 -5.46 21.54 -7.42
N ALA A 261 -5.05 20.51 -8.16
CA ALA A 261 -4.65 20.72 -9.55
C ALA A 261 -5.85 21.40 -10.23
N SER A 262 -5.64 22.61 -10.75
CA SER A 262 -6.69 23.51 -11.20
C SER A 262 -7.76 22.80 -12.01
N VAL A 263 -8.91 22.51 -11.38
CA VAL A 263 -10.14 22.27 -12.13
C VAL A 263 -10.54 23.64 -12.67
N ALA A 264 -10.51 23.79 -13.99
CA ALA A 264 -10.96 25.00 -14.66
C ALA A 264 -12.39 25.35 -14.21
N SER A 265 -12.47 26.26 -13.25
CA SER A 265 -13.67 27.01 -12.89
C SER A 265 -13.19 28.40 -12.53
N GLU A 266 -13.19 29.28 -13.53
CA GLU A 266 -13.03 30.72 -13.33
C GLU A 266 -14.17 31.24 -12.46
N SER A 267 -13.84 31.81 -11.29
CA SER A 267 -14.13 33.22 -11.01
C SER A 267 -13.67 33.64 -9.59
N ILE A 268 -12.66 34.54 -9.54
CA ILE A 268 -12.47 35.77 -8.70
C ILE A 268 -12.83 35.66 -7.19
N THR A 269 -11.97 35.88 -6.16
CA THR A 269 -11.09 37.04 -5.82
C THR A 269 -10.07 36.69 -4.70
N SER A 270 -8.81 37.13 -4.90
CA SER A 270 -7.77 37.65 -3.97
C SER A 270 -7.78 37.35 -2.44
N SER A 271 -6.68 36.80 -1.91
CA SER A 271 -5.59 37.52 -1.17
C SER A 271 -4.78 36.58 -0.25
N GLU A 272 -3.47 36.82 -0.17
CA GLU A 272 -2.41 35.95 0.40
C GLU A 272 -2.22 36.08 1.93
N THR A 273 -1.81 35.00 2.63
CA THR A 273 -0.52 34.85 3.38
C THR A 273 -0.45 33.51 4.18
N PRO A 274 0.75 32.99 4.54
CA PRO A 274 0.97 31.58 4.88
C PRO A 274 0.90 31.29 6.39
N ALA A 275 0.34 30.14 6.79
CA ALA A 275 0.28 29.73 8.20
C ALA A 275 0.72 28.28 8.43
N THR A 276 1.55 28.16 9.46
CA THR A 276 2.29 27.03 10.05
C THR A 276 1.41 25.84 10.42
N ILE A 277 1.90 24.62 10.18
CA ILE A 277 1.24 23.35 10.55
C ILE A 277 1.37 23.13 12.06
N ALA A 278 0.25 23.24 12.78
CA ALA A 278 0.10 22.77 14.16
C ALA A 278 -1.22 22.00 14.30
N ILE A 279 -1.13 20.75 14.72
CA ILE A 279 -2.28 19.90 15.05
C ILE A 279 -2.82 20.38 16.40
N THR A 280 -4.01 20.98 16.43
CA THR A 280 -4.74 21.26 17.67
C THR A 280 -6.20 20.83 17.54
N SER A 281 -6.71 20.24 18.63
CA SER A 281 -8.01 19.59 18.77
C SER A 281 -9.20 20.53 18.52
N PRO A 282 -10.34 20.03 18.01
CA PRO A 282 -11.48 20.88 17.67
C PRO A 282 -12.36 21.16 18.90
N ASN A 283 -12.60 22.45 19.18
CA ASN A 283 -13.70 22.89 20.03
C ASN A 283 -14.79 23.54 19.17
N SER A 284 -16.04 23.28 19.56
CA SER A 284 -17.33 23.63 18.97
C SER A 284 -17.56 25.11 18.66
N ASN A 285 -18.11 25.42 17.48
CA ASN A 285 -19.43 26.08 17.34
C ASN A 285 -19.87 26.22 15.87
N SER A 286 -21.20 26.34 15.75
CA SER A 286 -22.14 26.16 14.63
C SER A 286 -21.94 26.97 13.34
N GLU A 287 -22.62 26.47 12.29
CA GLU A 287 -22.85 27.01 10.94
C GLU A 287 -21.82 26.62 9.87
N ASN A 288 -21.87 25.37 9.40
CA ASN A 288 -21.45 25.02 8.06
C ASN A 288 -22.38 23.91 7.56
N ALA A 289 -23.12 24.17 6.48
CA ALA A 289 -23.62 23.08 5.66
C ALA A 289 -22.38 22.25 5.29
N GLU A 290 -22.31 21.00 5.77
CA GLU A 290 -21.16 20.12 5.52
C GLU A 290 -20.92 20.08 4.03
N LYS A 291 -19.87 20.77 3.59
CA LYS A 291 -19.47 20.76 2.19
C LYS A 291 -18.88 19.37 1.97
N LEU A 292 -19.74 18.44 1.56
CA LEU A 292 -19.38 17.06 1.28
C LEU A 292 -18.12 17.06 0.40
N GLY A 293 -17.07 16.41 0.88
CA GLY A 293 -15.85 16.26 0.10
C GLY A 293 -16.06 15.29 -1.06
N PRO A 294 -15.05 15.17 -1.94
CA PRO A 294 -15.18 14.40 -3.18
C PRO A 294 -15.52 12.93 -2.95
N PHE A 295 -15.24 12.36 -1.77
CA PHE A 295 -15.52 10.96 -1.46
C PHE A 295 -16.82 10.73 -0.67
N SER A 296 -17.61 11.79 -0.40
CA SER A 296 -18.83 11.70 0.42
C SER A 296 -20.15 11.75 -0.34
N SER A 297 -20.22 11.21 -1.57
CA SER A 297 -21.50 11.13 -2.32
C SER A 297 -22.60 10.44 -1.52
N LEU A 298 -23.80 11.03 -1.51
CA LEU A 298 -24.96 10.52 -0.77
C LEU A 298 -25.71 9.40 -1.50
N GLN A 299 -25.46 9.19 -2.79
CA GLN A 299 -26.31 8.32 -3.63
C GLN A 299 -25.53 7.24 -4.37
N GLU A 300 -24.26 7.50 -4.69
CA GLU A 300 -23.49 6.63 -5.57
C GLU A 300 -22.11 6.33 -5.01
N VAL A 301 -21.57 5.17 -5.41
CA VAL A 301 -20.17 4.85 -5.18
C VAL A 301 -19.29 5.80 -6.00
N VAL A 302 -18.38 6.51 -5.34
CA VAL A 302 -17.38 7.34 -5.99
C VAL A 302 -16.09 6.56 -6.11
N THR A 303 -15.58 6.41 -7.34
CA THR A 303 -14.31 5.73 -7.62
C THR A 303 -13.37 6.66 -8.37
N MET A 304 -12.29 7.09 -7.73
CA MET A 304 -11.34 8.05 -8.30
C MET A 304 -9.94 7.90 -7.68
N TYR A 305 -8.95 8.50 -8.33
CA TYR A 305 -7.64 8.72 -7.72
C TYR A 305 -7.65 10.04 -6.96
N ALA A 306 -6.81 10.15 -5.92
CA ALA A 306 -6.68 11.39 -5.19
C ALA A 306 -6.07 12.49 -6.09
N PRO A 307 -6.63 13.71 -6.12
CA PRO A 307 -6.28 14.75 -7.08
C PRO A 307 -5.02 15.53 -6.67
N PHE A 308 -3.88 14.84 -6.63
CA PHE A 308 -2.59 15.45 -6.32
C PHE A 308 -1.86 15.95 -7.57
N SER A 309 -1.15 17.07 -7.43
CA SER A 309 -0.13 17.47 -8.41
C SER A 309 1.07 16.52 -8.38
N ALA A 310 1.85 16.43 -9.47
CA ALA A 310 3.07 15.64 -9.55
C ALA A 310 4.06 15.91 -8.40
N ALA A 311 4.33 17.18 -8.06
CA ALA A 311 5.28 17.54 -7.00
C ALA A 311 4.88 16.99 -5.61
N HIS A 312 3.59 17.03 -5.28
CA HIS A 312 3.08 16.46 -4.03
C HIS A 312 3.14 14.93 -4.02
N LEU A 313 2.85 14.26 -5.14
CA LEU A 313 3.01 12.81 -5.25
C LEU A 313 4.47 12.39 -5.13
N GLU A 314 5.39 13.14 -5.72
CA GLU A 314 6.82 12.89 -5.59
C GLU A 314 7.28 13.03 -4.14
N ALA A 315 6.91 14.13 -3.47
CA ALA A 315 7.23 14.34 -2.06
C ALA A 315 6.63 13.25 -1.15
N LEU A 316 5.37 12.86 -1.40
CA LEU A 316 4.69 11.81 -0.67
C LEU A 316 5.39 10.45 -0.84
N THR A 317 5.79 10.10 -2.06
CA THR A 317 6.36 8.78 -2.37
C THR A 317 7.84 8.64 -2.05
N LEU A 318 8.57 9.76 -1.87
CA LEU A 318 10.03 9.79 -1.81
C LEU A 318 10.63 8.84 -0.77
N GLU A 319 10.14 8.87 0.47
CA GLU A 319 10.66 8.01 1.55
C GLU A 319 10.42 6.52 1.24
N THR A 320 9.25 6.19 0.68
CA THR A 320 8.91 4.81 0.32
C THR A 320 9.79 4.31 -0.83
N VAL A 321 10.02 5.14 -1.85
CA VAL A 321 10.93 4.81 -2.97
C VAL A 321 12.36 4.61 -2.46
N HIS A 322 12.81 5.45 -1.53
CA HIS A 322 14.12 5.31 -0.90
C HIS A 322 14.24 3.97 -0.14
N ALA A 323 13.24 3.59 0.65
CA ALA A 323 13.23 2.31 1.36
C ALA A 323 13.26 1.11 0.40
N ILE A 324 12.42 1.13 -0.65
CA ILE A 324 12.37 0.07 -1.69
C ILE A 324 13.74 -0.12 -2.35
N THR A 325 14.38 0.96 -2.76
CA THR A 325 15.67 0.91 -3.48
C THR A 325 16.83 0.51 -2.58
N ALA A 326 16.82 0.93 -1.31
CA ALA A 326 17.80 0.53 -0.32
C ALA A 326 17.71 -0.96 0.07
N ILE A 327 16.49 -1.52 0.11
CA ILE A 327 16.24 -2.90 0.55
C ILE A 327 16.30 -3.91 -0.59
N GLY A 328 15.74 -3.58 -1.77
CA GLY A 328 15.60 -4.52 -2.88
C GLY A 328 16.90 -5.14 -3.34
N GLY A 329 17.99 -4.36 -3.29
CA GLY A 329 19.33 -4.78 -3.67
C GLY A 329 20.06 -5.62 -2.61
N HIS A 330 19.59 -5.66 -1.37
CA HIS A 330 20.40 -6.05 -0.23
C HIS A 330 20.60 -7.58 -0.17
N GLU A 331 21.78 -8.04 0.24
CA GLU A 331 22.07 -9.48 0.34
C GLU A 331 21.26 -10.14 1.46
N ASN A 332 21.19 -9.46 2.61
CA ASN A 332 20.44 -9.86 3.80
C ASN A 332 19.41 -8.78 4.16
N PRO A 333 18.32 -8.64 3.38
CA PRO A 333 17.31 -7.63 3.63
C PRO A 333 16.51 -7.97 4.90
N PRO A 334 15.94 -6.99 5.60
CA PRO A 334 14.99 -7.26 6.68
C PRO A 334 13.73 -7.93 6.12
N SER A 335 13.18 -8.93 6.81
CA SER A 335 11.91 -9.55 6.40
C SER A 335 10.71 -8.61 6.52
N ARG A 336 10.81 -7.61 7.40
CA ARG A 336 9.78 -6.59 7.64
C ARG A 336 10.43 -5.24 7.91
N HIS A 337 9.93 -4.19 7.27
CA HIS A 337 10.40 -2.83 7.47
C HIS A 337 9.22 -1.85 7.49
N ILE A 338 9.07 -1.12 8.58
CA ILE A 338 8.10 -0.02 8.69
C ILE A 338 8.79 1.27 8.23
N ILE A 339 8.19 1.93 7.25
CA ILE A 339 8.73 3.14 6.63
C ILE A 339 8.20 4.36 7.40
N GLY A 340 9.09 5.31 7.71
CA GLY A 340 8.72 6.53 8.42
C GLY A 340 8.68 6.39 9.94
N GLN A 341 9.16 7.43 10.63
CA GLN A 341 9.19 7.47 12.10
C GLN A 341 7.79 7.44 12.72
N GLU A 342 6.82 8.11 12.09
CA GLU A 342 5.44 8.16 12.56
C GLU A 342 4.77 6.79 12.51
N GLY A 343 4.97 6.04 11.41
CA GLY A 343 4.48 4.68 11.27
C GLY A 343 5.07 3.75 12.33
N VAL A 344 6.39 3.84 12.58
CA VAL A 344 7.05 3.08 13.65
C VAL A 344 6.45 3.40 15.01
N ALA A 345 6.24 4.68 15.32
CA ALA A 345 5.66 5.09 16.60
C ALA A 345 4.23 4.56 16.78
N ALA A 346 3.39 4.65 15.74
CA ALA A 346 2.01 4.19 15.78
C ALA A 346 1.90 2.67 15.97
N VAL A 347 2.70 1.89 15.24
CA VAL A 347 2.73 0.43 15.39
C VAL A 347 3.28 0.03 16.76
N LYS A 348 4.33 0.71 17.24
CA LYS A 348 4.89 0.46 18.57
C LYS A 348 3.87 0.68 19.68
N GLU A 349 3.09 1.75 19.60
CA GLU A 349 2.02 2.02 20.57
C GLU A 349 0.95 0.94 20.53
N LYS A 350 0.51 0.52 19.33
CA LYS A 350 -0.46 -0.57 19.21
C LYS A 350 0.05 -1.87 19.81
N LEU A 351 1.30 -2.25 19.55
CA LEU A 351 1.90 -3.45 20.11
C LEU A 351 2.01 -3.39 21.63
N LYS A 352 2.26 -2.19 22.20
CA LYS A 352 2.23 -1.98 23.65
C LYS A 352 0.84 -2.26 24.21
N THR A 353 -0.22 -1.69 23.61
CA THR A 353 -1.60 -1.95 24.02
C THR A 353 -1.96 -3.43 23.94
N VAL A 354 -1.56 -4.12 22.86
CA VAL A 354 -1.80 -5.58 22.72
C VAL A 354 -1.08 -6.36 23.82
N SER A 355 0.14 -5.95 24.19
CA SER A 355 0.86 -6.58 25.30
C SER A 355 0.16 -6.38 26.65
N GLU A 356 -0.39 -5.18 26.90
CA GLU A 356 -1.17 -4.89 28.11
C GLU A 356 -2.47 -5.72 28.14
N GLU A 357 -3.19 -5.81 27.01
CA GLU A 357 -4.40 -6.65 26.87
C GLU A 357 -4.10 -8.14 27.13
N LEU A 358 -2.93 -8.63 26.69
CA LEU A 358 -2.52 -10.02 26.94
C LEU A 358 -2.35 -10.31 28.44
N GLU A 359 -1.88 -9.36 29.24
CA GLU A 359 -1.76 -9.53 30.70
C GLU A 359 -3.14 -9.72 31.35
N ASP A 360 -4.16 -8.99 30.89
CA ASP A 360 -5.55 -9.17 31.34
C ASP A 360 -6.12 -10.54 30.90
N PHE A 361 -5.73 -11.01 29.70
CA PHE A 361 -6.18 -12.30 29.18
C PHE A 361 -5.58 -13.49 29.90
N VAL A 362 -4.39 -13.39 30.49
CA VAL A 362 -3.79 -14.49 31.26
C VAL A 362 -4.74 -14.94 32.37
N GLN A 363 -5.29 -14.00 33.13
CA GLN A 363 -6.22 -14.29 34.21
C GLN A 363 -7.53 -14.92 33.70
N SER A 364 -8.07 -14.38 32.59
CA SER A 364 -9.28 -14.90 31.95
C SER A 364 -9.07 -16.30 31.34
N SER A 365 -7.91 -16.54 30.75
CA SER A 365 -7.56 -17.82 30.13
C SER A 365 -7.38 -18.93 31.16
N TYR A 366 -6.78 -18.63 32.32
CA TYR A 366 -6.68 -19.62 33.40
C TYR A 366 -8.05 -19.98 33.99
N SER A 367 -8.99 -19.04 34.06
CA SER A 367 -10.32 -19.28 34.63
C SER A 367 -11.19 -20.29 33.85
N VAL A 368 -10.80 -20.66 32.63
CA VAL A 368 -11.51 -21.62 31.78
C VAL A 368 -10.76 -22.95 31.62
N ASN A 369 -9.65 -23.15 32.36
CA ASN A 369 -8.94 -24.42 32.38
C ASN A 369 -9.75 -25.48 33.15
N ILE A 370 -10.35 -26.42 32.42
CA ILE A 370 -11.24 -27.46 32.95
C ILE A 370 -10.49 -28.50 33.81
N HIS A 371 -9.16 -28.60 33.70
CA HIS A 371 -8.40 -29.71 34.28
C HIS A 371 -7.75 -29.45 35.65
N GLU A 372 -7.89 -28.25 36.23
CA GLU A 372 -7.36 -27.99 37.58
C GLU A 372 -8.29 -28.40 38.72
N SER A 373 -9.56 -28.75 38.45
CA SER A 373 -10.51 -29.13 39.52
C SER A 373 -10.67 -30.64 39.76
N THR A 374 -10.04 -31.53 38.98
CA THR A 374 -10.22 -33.00 39.13
C THR A 374 -8.94 -33.76 39.50
N ALA A 375 -7.77 -33.14 39.43
CA ALA A 375 -6.51 -33.82 39.75
C ALA A 375 -6.19 -33.82 41.26
N GLU A 376 -6.72 -32.90 42.05
CA GLU A 376 -6.50 -32.86 43.51
C GLU A 376 -7.42 -33.81 44.29
N GLU A 377 -8.53 -34.27 43.72
CA GLU A 377 -9.44 -35.22 44.37
C GLU A 377 -9.03 -36.69 44.14
N GLU A 378 -8.50 -37.05 42.95
CA GLU A 378 -8.05 -38.44 42.70
C GLU A 378 -6.70 -38.76 43.37
N PHE A 379 -5.82 -37.78 43.59
CA PHE A 379 -4.54 -38.03 44.26
C PHE A 379 -4.67 -38.27 45.78
N ASN A 380 -5.76 -37.78 46.39
CA ASN A 380 -6.04 -37.97 47.82
C ASN A 380 -6.87 -39.23 48.13
N ALA A 381 -7.46 -39.88 47.11
CA ALA A 381 -8.25 -41.10 47.27
C ALA A 381 -7.39 -42.38 47.25
N ASP A 382 -6.17 -42.33 46.70
CA ASP A 382 -5.23 -43.47 46.66
C ASP A 382 -4.25 -43.52 47.85
N ILE A 383 -4.41 -42.65 48.86
CA ILE A 383 -3.60 -42.62 50.10
C ILE A 383 -4.48 -42.64 51.38
N MET A 384 -5.68 -43.21 51.32
CA MET A 384 -6.45 -43.69 52.49
C MET A 384 -6.93 -45.11 52.26
#